data_AF-A0A0W8CQZ7-F1
#
_entry.id   AF-A0A0W8CQZ7-F1
#
_cell.length_a   1.000
_cell.length_b   1.000
_cell.length_c   1.000
_cell.angle_alpha   90.00
_cell.angle_beta   90.00
_cell.angle_gamma   90.00
#
_symmetry.space_group_name_H-M   'P 1'
#
loop_
_entity.id
_entity.type
_entity.pdbx_description
1 polymer ?
#
loop_
_entity_poly.entity_id
_entity_poly.type
_entity_poly.pdbx_seq_one_letter_code
_entity_poly.pdbx_strand_id
1 'polypeptide(L)'
;MPQAVATAAYQGVAAQAANGQTIHKLFGWYVNSRRQWAPTSEQKDRFSRLKLLILDEVSTCDVSIIGKIDSSLRKFLDRSNAVFGGVHVLLVGDWLQPLPVAGQPAFMSADELLESRSRQQSNTSDYLDRLLGINAYKALTSVVILTENMRHQHDPVWRTILVKWRVGNYDQKDIDLVNDIAYSKNWTSSAASLESYCPIIVTSNALRVEFNFSTLRSFCQKSNVPLHRFPATVRRPRHPLTKFQRKSLGSIRDDKISGMPINLEIALGSTVQCTKNVSTTFNWQMGQLELSSP
;
A
#
# COMPACT_ATOMS: atom_id res chain seq x y z
N MET A 1 9.92 -21.54 -3.65
CA MET A 1 11.34 -21.32 -3.30
C MET A 1 11.77 -20.00 -3.93
N PRO A 2 12.53 -19.08 -3.29
CA PRO A 2 13.11 -17.98 -4.03
C PRO A 2 14.05 -18.61 -5.04
N GLN A 3 13.78 -18.29 -6.28
CA GLN A 3 14.70 -18.53 -7.37
C GLN A 3 15.89 -17.57 -7.19
N ALA A 4 16.85 -17.61 -8.11
CA ALA A 4 17.94 -16.63 -8.10
C ALA A 4 17.43 -15.18 -8.08
N VAL A 5 16.18 -14.95 -8.50
CA VAL A 5 15.49 -13.66 -8.48
C VAL A 5 14.25 -13.73 -7.58
N ALA A 6 14.00 -12.67 -6.81
CA ALA A 6 12.73 -12.47 -6.10
C ALA A 6 12.21 -11.05 -6.32
N THR A 7 10.89 -10.93 -6.46
CA THR A 7 10.19 -9.63 -6.58
C THR A 7 9.29 -9.42 -5.37
N ALA A 8 9.35 -8.22 -4.80
CA ALA A 8 8.48 -7.83 -3.70
C ALA A 8 8.05 -6.36 -3.80
N ALA A 9 6.93 -6.05 -3.16
CA ALA A 9 6.45 -4.68 -2.99
C ALA A 9 5.90 -4.47 -1.57
N TYR A 10 5.74 -3.22 -1.15
CA TYR A 10 5.20 -2.92 0.18
C TYR A 10 3.68 -3.12 0.25
N GLN A 11 2.97 -2.69 -0.78
CA GLN A 11 1.51 -2.83 -0.88
C GLN A 11 1.12 -4.15 -1.55
N GLY A 12 0.01 -4.75 -1.10
CA GLY A 12 -0.49 -6.03 -1.65
C GLY A 12 -0.83 -5.95 -3.15
N VAL A 13 -1.50 -4.87 -3.57
CA VAL A 13 -1.86 -4.64 -4.98
C VAL A 13 -0.61 -4.56 -5.86
N ALA A 14 0.40 -3.80 -5.44
CA ALA A 14 1.65 -3.66 -6.17
C ALA A 14 2.40 -5.01 -6.25
N ALA A 15 2.44 -5.75 -5.15
CA ALA A 15 3.06 -7.07 -5.13
C ALA A 15 2.40 -8.04 -6.11
N GLN A 16 1.07 -7.99 -6.24
CA GLN A 16 0.33 -8.79 -7.21
C GLN A 16 0.60 -8.34 -8.64
N ALA A 17 0.56 -7.02 -8.91
CA ALA A 17 0.84 -6.48 -10.24
C ALA A 17 2.24 -6.86 -10.75
N ALA A 18 3.21 -6.96 -9.84
CA ALA A 18 4.58 -7.37 -10.13
C ALA A 18 4.81 -8.90 -10.11
N ASN A 19 3.75 -9.73 -10.01
CA ASN A 19 3.83 -11.19 -9.83
C ASN A 19 4.77 -11.61 -8.68
N GLY A 20 4.84 -10.79 -7.63
CA GLY A 20 5.69 -10.97 -6.47
C GLY A 20 4.89 -11.28 -5.20
N GLN A 21 5.47 -10.91 -4.06
CA GLN A 21 4.80 -11.01 -2.76
C GLN A 21 5.12 -9.80 -1.90
N THR A 22 4.36 -9.55 -0.83
CA THR A 22 4.65 -8.42 0.04
C THR A 22 6.00 -8.58 0.73
N ILE A 23 6.73 -7.47 0.96
CA ILE A 23 8.02 -7.48 1.67
C ILE A 23 7.89 -8.21 3.02
N HIS A 24 6.83 -7.92 3.78
CA HIS A 24 6.54 -8.58 5.05
C HIS A 24 6.47 -10.11 4.93
N LYS A 25 5.81 -10.63 3.88
CA LYS A 25 5.70 -12.07 3.62
C LYS A 25 7.04 -12.67 3.17
N LEU A 26 7.77 -11.99 2.27
CA LEU A 26 9.07 -12.45 1.79
C LEU A 26 10.09 -12.60 2.93
N PHE A 27 10.13 -11.63 3.85
CA PHE A 27 11.09 -11.63 4.96
C PHE A 27 10.55 -12.33 6.23
N GLY A 28 9.26 -12.66 6.28
CA GLY A 28 8.62 -13.24 7.45
C GLY A 28 8.61 -12.29 8.64
N TRP A 29 8.48 -10.98 8.39
CA TRP A 29 8.43 -9.98 9.44
C TRP A 29 7.08 -9.99 10.14
N TYR A 30 7.11 -9.86 11.47
CA TYR A 30 5.89 -9.74 12.26
C TYR A 30 5.34 -8.31 12.20
N VAL A 31 4.04 -8.18 11.97
CA VAL A 31 3.34 -6.89 12.07
C VAL A 31 2.89 -6.69 13.52
N ASN A 32 3.23 -5.55 14.13
CA ASN A 32 2.83 -5.17 15.50
C ASN A 32 3.18 -6.20 16.60
N SER A 33 4.30 -6.91 16.46
CA SER A 33 4.75 -7.89 17.45
C SER A 33 5.82 -7.31 18.37
N ARG A 34 5.75 -7.66 19.65
CA ARG A 34 6.82 -7.40 20.63
C ARG A 34 7.97 -8.41 20.51
N ARG A 35 7.82 -9.46 19.70
CA ARG A 35 8.87 -10.46 19.49
C ARG A 35 9.95 -9.89 18.59
N GLN A 36 11.20 -10.04 19.02
CA GLN A 36 12.34 -9.76 18.17
C GLN A 36 12.34 -10.74 17.00
N TRP A 37 12.43 -10.21 15.79
CA TRP A 37 12.52 -11.03 14.59
C TRP A 37 13.92 -11.63 14.47
N ALA A 38 13.99 -12.93 14.18
CA ALA A 38 15.22 -13.65 13.89
C ALA A 38 15.00 -14.60 12.70
N PRO A 39 16.00 -14.77 11.83
CA PRO A 39 15.90 -15.66 10.69
C PRO A 39 15.85 -17.13 11.13
N THR A 40 14.94 -17.93 10.57
CA THR A 40 14.93 -19.38 10.76
C THR A 40 15.94 -20.06 9.82
N SER A 41 16.36 -21.29 10.15
CA SER A 41 17.25 -22.08 9.28
C SER A 41 16.65 -22.30 7.88
N GLU A 42 15.34 -22.54 7.81
CA GLU A 42 14.61 -22.64 6.55
C GLU A 42 14.71 -21.33 5.74
N GLN A 43 14.54 -20.17 6.38
CA GLN A 43 14.69 -18.90 5.70
C GLN A 43 16.14 -18.65 5.25
N LYS A 44 17.14 -19.02 6.05
CA LYS A 44 18.55 -18.92 5.65
C LYS A 44 18.85 -19.74 4.40
N ASP A 45 18.46 -21.01 4.38
CA ASP A 45 18.61 -21.87 3.19
C ASP A 45 17.89 -21.27 1.98
N ARG A 46 16.67 -20.79 2.22
CA ARG A 46 15.82 -20.17 1.22
C ARG A 46 16.45 -18.91 0.59
N PHE A 47 17.09 -18.06 1.39
CA PHE A 47 17.75 -16.84 0.91
C PHE A 47 19.19 -17.08 0.39
N SER A 48 19.83 -18.20 0.74
CA SER A 48 21.19 -18.53 0.29
C SER A 48 21.35 -18.54 -1.24
N ARG A 49 20.25 -18.80 -1.96
CA ARG A 49 20.20 -18.88 -3.43
C ARG A 49 19.85 -17.54 -4.08
N LEU A 50 19.40 -16.55 -3.33
CA LEU A 50 18.96 -15.25 -3.85
C LEU A 50 20.17 -14.47 -4.38
N LYS A 51 20.07 -14.01 -5.63
CA LYS A 51 21.08 -13.18 -6.31
C LYS A 51 20.58 -11.78 -6.59
N LEU A 52 19.30 -11.64 -6.95
CA LEU A 52 18.65 -10.37 -7.26
C LEU A 52 17.33 -10.22 -6.49
N LEU A 53 17.16 -9.10 -5.80
CA LEU A 53 15.91 -8.68 -5.18
C LEU A 53 15.37 -7.44 -5.89
N ILE A 54 14.19 -7.55 -6.48
CA ILE A 54 13.46 -6.45 -7.12
C ILE A 54 12.43 -5.92 -6.12
N LEU A 55 12.48 -4.63 -5.83
CA LEU A 55 11.58 -3.94 -4.91
C LEU A 55 10.76 -2.92 -5.69
N ASP A 56 9.50 -3.24 -5.92
CA ASP A 56 8.56 -2.38 -6.65
C ASP A 56 7.80 -1.43 -5.72
N GLU A 57 7.45 -0.26 -6.25
CA GLU A 57 6.81 0.87 -5.56
C GLU A 57 7.51 1.31 -4.26
N VAL A 58 8.85 1.27 -4.25
CA VAL A 58 9.64 1.59 -3.05
C VAL A 58 9.58 3.08 -2.67
N SER A 59 9.26 3.97 -3.60
CA SER A 59 9.20 5.42 -3.37
C SER A 59 8.18 5.83 -2.30
N THR A 60 7.14 5.01 -2.12
CA THR A 60 6.05 5.24 -1.14
C THR A 60 6.35 4.68 0.25
N CYS A 61 7.51 4.04 0.43
CA CYS A 61 7.89 3.35 1.66
C CYS A 61 8.78 4.21 2.56
N ASP A 62 8.60 4.10 3.88
CA ASP A 62 9.57 4.66 4.84
C ASP A 62 10.95 4.02 4.62
N VAL A 63 12.00 4.84 4.65
CA VAL A 63 13.39 4.41 4.43
C VAL A 63 13.84 3.31 5.41
N SER A 64 13.22 3.20 6.59
CA SER A 64 13.46 2.07 7.51
C SER A 64 13.17 0.72 6.88
N ILE A 65 12.26 0.62 5.90
CA ILE A 65 12.00 -0.63 5.18
C ILE A 65 13.25 -1.07 4.43
N ILE A 66 13.94 -0.15 3.74
CA ILE A 66 15.20 -0.45 3.05
C ILE A 66 16.27 -0.90 4.06
N GLY A 67 16.37 -0.25 5.22
CA GLY A 67 17.32 -0.64 6.26
C GLY A 67 17.00 -1.99 6.90
N LYS A 68 15.73 -2.31 7.11
CA LYS A 68 15.29 -3.63 7.57
C LYS A 68 15.61 -4.71 6.53
N ILE A 69 15.45 -4.43 5.24
CA ILE A 69 15.85 -5.35 4.15
C ILE A 69 17.36 -5.59 4.20
N ASP A 70 18.18 -4.53 4.26
CA ASP A 70 19.63 -4.63 4.38
C ASP A 70 20.04 -5.48 5.59
N SER A 71 19.54 -5.13 6.78
CA SER A 71 19.80 -5.85 8.03
C SER A 71 19.38 -7.32 7.97
N SER A 72 18.20 -7.61 7.41
CA SER A 72 17.70 -8.98 7.25
C SER A 72 18.55 -9.79 6.28
N LEU A 73 18.94 -9.25 5.12
CA LEU A 73 19.78 -9.95 4.15
C LEU A 73 21.18 -10.26 4.70
N ARG A 74 21.78 -9.31 5.44
CA ARG A 74 23.05 -9.55 6.15
C ARG A 74 22.94 -10.71 7.15
N LYS A 75 21.83 -10.82 7.87
CA LYS A 75 21.55 -11.91 8.83
C LYS A 75 21.23 -13.24 8.15
N PHE A 76 20.53 -13.23 7.02
CA PHE A 76 20.21 -14.46 6.29
C PHE A 76 21.45 -15.09 5.66
N LEU A 77 22.37 -14.27 5.17
CA LEU A 77 23.56 -14.70 4.45
C LEU A 77 24.84 -14.73 5.30
N ASP A 78 24.73 -14.37 6.58
CA ASP A 78 25.84 -14.25 7.53
C ASP A 78 26.99 -13.37 6.98
N ARG A 79 26.62 -12.22 6.39
CA ARG A 79 27.53 -11.26 5.74
C ARG A 79 27.30 -9.84 6.29
N SER A 80 27.77 -9.58 7.51
CA SER A 80 27.53 -8.31 8.22
C SER A 80 28.10 -7.07 7.54
N ASN A 81 29.13 -7.20 6.71
CA ASN A 81 29.85 -6.06 6.13
C ASN A 81 29.43 -5.75 4.69
N ALA A 82 28.65 -6.62 4.05
CA ALA A 82 28.19 -6.44 2.69
C ALA A 82 26.82 -5.75 2.68
N VAL A 83 26.68 -4.65 1.94
CA VAL A 83 25.38 -4.01 1.71
C VAL A 83 24.43 -5.04 1.09
N PHE A 84 23.21 -5.13 1.63
CA PHE A 84 22.21 -6.14 1.31
C PHE A 84 22.72 -7.59 1.41
N GLY A 85 23.71 -7.87 2.27
CA GLY A 85 24.35 -9.19 2.35
C GLY A 85 25.05 -9.64 1.06
N GLY A 86 25.34 -8.69 0.16
CA GLY A 86 25.92 -8.96 -1.16
C GLY A 86 24.91 -9.43 -2.22
N VAL A 87 23.60 -9.28 -1.97
CA VAL A 87 22.54 -9.50 -2.97
C VAL A 87 22.43 -8.24 -3.83
N HIS A 88 22.27 -8.40 -5.14
CA HIS A 88 21.94 -7.28 -6.01
C HIS A 88 20.51 -6.82 -5.73
N VAL A 89 20.31 -5.51 -5.57
CA VAL A 89 18.98 -4.94 -5.31
C VAL A 89 18.63 -3.98 -6.43
N LEU A 90 17.45 -4.19 -7.03
CA LEU A 90 16.84 -3.28 -7.99
C LEU A 90 15.66 -2.58 -7.31
N LEU A 91 15.77 -1.28 -7.15
CA LEU A 91 14.70 -0.43 -6.64
C LEU A 91 13.90 0.13 -7.81
N VAL A 92 12.58 -0.09 -7.80
CA VAL A 92 11.66 0.40 -8.81
C VAL A 92 10.61 1.28 -8.10
N GLY A 93 10.30 2.42 -8.70
CA GLY A 93 9.29 3.32 -8.17
C GLY A 93 9.38 4.70 -8.78
N ASP A 94 8.57 5.59 -8.23
CA ASP A 94 8.37 6.93 -8.71
C ASP A 94 8.37 7.91 -7.54
N TRP A 95 9.43 8.71 -7.42
CA TRP A 95 9.61 9.64 -6.30
C TRP A 95 8.81 10.93 -6.41
N LEU A 96 8.09 11.14 -7.52
CA LEU A 96 7.15 12.24 -7.70
C LEU A 96 5.69 11.80 -7.41
N GLN A 97 5.48 10.55 -7.02
CA GLN A 97 4.23 10.08 -6.39
C GLN A 97 4.15 10.51 -4.92
N PRO A 98 3.01 10.28 -4.23
CA PRO A 98 2.89 10.59 -2.81
C PRO A 98 4.02 9.99 -1.98
N LEU A 99 4.72 10.85 -1.23
CA LEU A 99 5.78 10.47 -0.31
C LEU A 99 5.26 9.54 0.81
N PRO A 100 6.14 8.82 1.51
CA PRO A 100 5.75 7.88 2.55
C PRO A 100 4.82 8.50 3.60
N VAL A 101 3.67 7.87 3.84
CA VAL A 101 2.69 8.35 4.81
C VAL A 101 3.26 8.22 6.23
N ALA A 102 3.43 9.35 6.91
CA ALA A 102 4.01 9.43 8.25
C ALA A 102 5.41 8.76 8.36
N GLY A 103 6.15 8.72 7.25
CA GLY A 103 7.49 8.15 7.17
C GLY A 103 8.51 9.12 6.57
N GLN A 104 9.74 8.64 6.40
CA GLN A 104 10.83 9.39 5.78
C GLN A 104 11.19 8.81 4.41
N PRO A 105 11.42 9.66 3.38
CA PRO A 105 11.76 9.21 2.04
C PRO A 105 13.19 8.64 1.97
N ALA A 106 13.43 7.75 1.00
CA ALA A 106 14.72 7.08 0.84
C ALA A 106 15.89 8.03 0.51
N PHE A 107 15.61 9.15 -0.17
CA PHE A 107 16.63 10.14 -0.55
C PHE A 107 17.00 11.12 0.59
N MET A 108 16.42 10.97 1.78
CA MET A 108 16.76 11.79 2.95
C MET A 108 18.22 11.58 3.37
N SER A 109 18.87 12.65 3.83
CA SER A 109 20.21 12.61 4.42
C SER A 109 20.19 12.24 5.91
N ALA A 110 21.35 11.82 6.43
CA ALA A 110 21.49 11.49 7.84
C ALA A 110 21.30 12.73 8.75
N ASP A 111 21.73 13.90 8.28
CA ASP A 111 21.59 15.16 9.00
C ASP A 111 20.12 15.59 9.07
N GLU A 112 19.38 15.53 7.96
CA GLU A 112 17.93 15.78 7.95
C GLU A 112 17.18 14.81 8.87
N LEU A 113 17.59 13.53 8.90
CA LEU A 113 17.01 12.54 9.82
C LEU A 113 17.26 12.93 11.28
N LEU A 114 18.47 13.35 11.63
CA LEU A 114 18.82 13.80 12.98
C LEU A 114 17.98 15.02 13.40
N GLU A 115 17.82 16.00 12.52
CA GLU A 115 16.99 17.18 12.76
C GLU A 115 15.51 16.80 12.97
N SER A 116 15.00 15.84 12.19
CA SER A 116 13.62 15.36 12.30
C SER A 116 13.32 14.66 13.63
N ARG A 117 14.32 14.01 14.24
CA ARG A 117 14.19 13.32 15.54
C ARG A 117 13.87 14.28 16.68
N SER A 118 14.36 15.52 16.61
CA SER A 118 14.04 16.59 17.57
C SER A 118 12.54 16.87 17.63
N ARG A 119 11.82 16.62 16.53
CA ARG A 119 10.39 16.90 16.37
C ARG A 119 9.49 15.67 16.56
N GLN A 120 10.06 14.46 16.61
CA GLN A 120 9.29 13.21 16.73
C GLN A 120 9.91 12.25 17.75
N GLN A 121 9.12 11.77 18.72
CA GLN A 121 9.49 10.66 19.62
C GLN A 121 9.51 9.33 18.85
N SER A 122 10.49 9.11 17.98
CA SER A 122 10.70 7.82 17.32
C SER A 122 11.47 6.86 18.23
N ASN A 123 11.09 5.58 18.24
CA ASN A 123 11.84 4.51 18.91
C ASN A 123 13.28 4.43 18.33
N THR A 124 14.27 4.19 19.19
CA THR A 124 15.70 4.04 18.81
C THR A 124 15.90 3.01 17.70
N SER A 125 15.14 1.91 17.71
CA SER A 125 15.21 0.88 16.66
C SER A 125 14.84 1.43 15.29
N ASP A 126 13.77 2.22 15.20
CA ASP A 126 13.31 2.78 13.92
C ASP A 126 14.31 3.78 13.37
N TYR A 127 14.95 4.57 14.25
CA TYR A 127 16.02 5.48 13.85
C TYR A 127 17.21 4.72 13.24
N LEU A 128 17.66 3.63 13.87
CA LEU A 128 18.75 2.81 13.34
C LEU A 128 18.39 2.18 12.00
N ASP A 129 17.17 1.66 11.86
CA ASP A 129 16.69 1.12 10.59
C ASP A 129 16.63 2.20 9.50
N ARG A 130 16.18 3.43 9.83
CA ARG A 130 16.20 4.55 8.87
C ARG A 130 17.63 4.91 8.46
N LEU A 131 18.56 5.00 9.40
CA LEU A 131 19.96 5.31 9.12
C LEU A 131 20.61 4.25 8.23
N LEU A 132 20.36 2.96 8.50
CA LEU A 132 20.79 1.86 7.65
C LEU A 132 20.18 1.96 6.25
N GLY A 133 18.89 2.28 6.16
CA GLY A 133 18.20 2.46 4.90
C GLY A 133 18.76 3.60 4.06
N ILE A 134 19.06 4.75 4.67
CA ILE A 134 19.70 5.90 4.00
C ILE A 134 21.06 5.47 3.46
N ASN A 135 21.87 4.79 4.25
CA ASN A 135 23.20 4.33 3.83
C ASN A 135 23.11 3.31 2.69
N ALA A 136 22.16 2.37 2.78
CA ALA A 136 21.95 1.37 1.73
C ALA A 136 21.42 2.00 0.43
N TYR A 137 20.54 3.01 0.52
CA TYR A 137 20.06 3.75 -0.64
C TYR A 137 21.16 4.59 -1.29
N LYS A 138 22.02 5.24 -0.50
CA LYS A 138 23.21 5.96 -1.00
C LYS A 138 24.25 5.07 -1.66
N ALA A 139 24.27 3.78 -1.33
CA ALA A 139 25.19 2.81 -1.91
C ALA A 139 24.76 2.31 -3.30
N LEU A 140 23.61 2.75 -3.82
CA LEU A 140 23.18 2.42 -5.18
C LEU A 140 24.18 2.98 -6.20
N THR A 141 24.60 2.14 -7.13
CA THR A 141 25.66 2.45 -8.09
C THR A 141 25.13 2.90 -9.45
N SER A 142 23.84 2.71 -9.72
CA SER A 142 23.25 2.96 -11.03
C SER A 142 21.82 3.43 -10.89
N VAL A 143 21.48 4.47 -11.66
CA VAL A 143 20.14 5.04 -11.74
C VAL A 143 19.74 5.06 -13.21
N VAL A 144 18.61 4.44 -13.51
CA VAL A 144 18.02 4.43 -14.86
C VAL A 144 16.70 5.18 -14.79
N ILE A 145 16.56 6.22 -15.59
CA ILE A 145 15.34 7.02 -15.68
C ILE A 145 14.61 6.63 -16.96
N LEU A 146 13.41 6.07 -16.83
CA LEU A 146 12.52 5.81 -17.96
C LEU A 146 11.80 7.11 -18.32
N THR A 147 11.86 7.50 -19.60
CA THR A 147 11.34 8.78 -20.09
C THR A 147 10.02 8.64 -20.86
N GLU A 148 9.70 7.44 -21.34
CA GLU A 148 8.52 7.20 -22.16
C GLU A 148 7.32 6.73 -21.33
N ASN A 149 6.21 7.47 -21.41
CA ASN A 149 4.94 7.08 -20.82
C ASN A 149 4.14 6.21 -21.79
N MET A 150 4.15 4.90 -21.56
CA MET A 150 3.43 3.93 -22.39
C MET A 150 1.92 3.90 -22.14
N ARG A 151 1.47 4.33 -20.95
CA ARG A 151 0.06 4.27 -20.54
C ARG A 151 -0.82 5.21 -21.36
N HIS A 152 -0.32 6.40 -21.67
CA HIS A 152 -1.04 7.43 -22.41
C HIS A 152 -0.42 7.69 -23.79
N GLN A 153 0.21 6.68 -24.39
CA GLN A 153 0.91 6.82 -25.68
C GLN A 153 -0.03 7.25 -26.82
N HIS A 154 -1.31 6.86 -26.75
CA HIS A 154 -2.33 7.20 -27.75
C HIS A 154 -3.08 8.52 -27.46
N ASP A 155 -2.74 9.20 -26.36
CA ASP A 155 -3.30 10.51 -26.00
C ASP A 155 -2.15 11.50 -25.74
N PRO A 156 -1.58 12.10 -26.81
CA PRO A 156 -0.42 12.97 -26.68
C PRO A 156 -0.73 14.26 -25.90
N VAL A 157 -1.98 14.72 -25.91
CA VAL A 157 -2.41 15.91 -25.17
C VAL A 157 -2.38 15.59 -23.68
N TRP A 158 -3.07 14.54 -23.25
CA TRP A 158 -3.10 14.14 -21.84
C TRP A 158 -1.71 13.76 -21.31
N ARG A 159 -0.92 13.04 -22.12
CA ARG A 159 0.47 12.72 -21.78
C ARG A 159 1.30 13.98 -21.49
N THR A 160 1.15 15.03 -22.31
CA THR A 160 1.89 16.29 -22.15
C THR A 160 1.49 17.00 -20.86
N ILE A 161 0.19 17.03 -20.55
CA ILE A 161 -0.33 17.60 -19.31
C ILE A 161 0.26 16.86 -18.10
N LEU A 162 0.20 15.53 -18.09
CA LEU A 162 0.73 14.71 -17.00
C LEU A 162 2.24 14.89 -16.77
N VAL A 163 3.04 15.01 -17.85
CA VAL A 163 4.49 15.25 -17.73
C VAL A 163 4.77 16.61 -17.07
N LYS A 164 4.00 17.66 -17.40
CA LYS A 164 4.14 18.99 -16.77
C LYS A 164 3.71 18.98 -15.30
N TRP A 165 2.53 18.43 -15.02
CA TRP A 165 1.96 18.40 -13.66
C TRP A 165 2.80 17.58 -12.69
N ARG A 166 3.41 16.50 -13.18
CA ARG A 166 4.33 15.65 -12.41
C ARG A 166 5.48 16.41 -11.76
N VAL A 167 5.97 17.47 -12.41
CA VAL A 167 7.07 18.32 -11.90
C VAL A 167 6.57 19.64 -11.32
N GLY A 168 5.25 19.78 -11.11
CA GLY A 168 4.64 20.97 -10.53
C GLY A 168 4.46 22.14 -11.49
N ASN A 169 4.55 21.92 -12.81
CA ASN A 169 4.26 22.95 -13.80
C ASN A 169 2.78 22.88 -14.20
N TYR A 170 1.98 23.84 -13.72
CA TYR A 170 0.53 23.86 -13.90
C TYR A 170 0.10 25.07 -14.74
N ASP A 171 -0.06 24.88 -16.05
CA ASP A 171 -0.57 25.92 -16.95
C ASP A 171 -2.09 26.05 -16.81
N GLN A 172 -2.60 27.28 -16.73
CA GLN A 172 -4.05 27.53 -16.64
C GLN A 172 -4.83 26.89 -17.80
N LYS A 173 -4.27 26.91 -19.02
CA LYS A 173 -4.89 26.30 -20.20
C LYS A 173 -5.12 24.79 -20.06
N ASP A 174 -4.19 24.08 -19.41
CA ASP A 174 -4.35 22.64 -19.18
C ASP A 174 -5.41 22.37 -18.10
N ILE A 175 -5.41 23.20 -17.06
CA ILE A 175 -6.39 23.11 -15.97
C ILE A 175 -7.81 23.32 -16.54
N ASP A 176 -7.98 24.34 -17.35
CA ASP A 176 -9.25 24.66 -18.00
C ASP A 176 -9.70 23.50 -18.90
N LEU A 177 -8.80 22.96 -19.73
CA LEU A 177 -9.09 21.80 -20.58
C LEU A 177 -9.55 20.57 -19.78
N VAL A 178 -8.86 20.26 -18.67
CA VAL A 178 -9.24 19.11 -17.83
C VAL A 178 -10.58 19.35 -17.13
N ASN A 179 -10.83 20.58 -16.66
CA ASN A 179 -12.11 20.93 -16.06
C ASN A 179 -13.25 20.83 -17.08
N ASP A 180 -13.07 21.32 -18.31
CA ASP A 180 -14.08 21.26 -19.37
C ASP A 180 -14.47 19.82 -19.72
N ILE A 181 -13.53 18.88 -19.63
CA ILE A 181 -13.76 17.46 -19.91
C ILE A 181 -14.34 16.71 -18.70
N ALA A 182 -13.75 16.91 -17.52
CA ALA A 182 -13.96 16.02 -16.37
C ALA A 182 -14.84 16.61 -15.26
N TYR A 183 -14.98 17.94 -15.20
CA TYR A 183 -15.78 18.56 -14.15
C TYR A 183 -17.26 18.63 -14.55
N SER A 184 -18.11 18.01 -13.73
CA SER A 184 -19.56 18.13 -13.85
C SER A 184 -20.18 18.44 -12.49
N LYS A 185 -20.96 19.52 -12.42
CA LYS A 185 -21.75 19.86 -11.23
C LYS A 185 -22.78 18.77 -10.87
N ASN A 186 -23.24 18.00 -11.87
CA ASN A 186 -24.25 16.96 -11.71
C ASN A 186 -23.68 15.55 -11.98
N TRP A 187 -22.42 15.31 -11.58
CA TRP A 187 -21.72 14.05 -11.84
C TRP A 187 -22.50 12.82 -11.33
N THR A 188 -23.31 12.95 -10.26
CA THR A 188 -24.13 11.86 -9.71
C THR A 188 -25.17 11.35 -10.70
N SER A 189 -25.78 12.23 -11.50
CA SER A 189 -26.75 11.85 -12.54
C SER A 189 -26.06 11.13 -13.71
N SER A 190 -24.87 11.60 -14.10
CA SER A 190 -24.07 10.99 -15.18
C SER A 190 -23.41 9.66 -14.76
N ALA A 191 -23.06 9.51 -13.49
CA ALA A 191 -22.49 8.27 -12.96
C ALA A 191 -23.55 7.18 -12.77
N ALA A 192 -24.79 7.55 -12.46
CA ALA A 192 -25.89 6.60 -12.29
C ALA A 192 -26.30 5.88 -13.58
N SER A 193 -25.95 6.43 -14.75
CA SER A 193 -26.18 5.82 -16.07
C SER A 193 -25.04 4.95 -16.58
N LEU A 194 -23.89 4.89 -15.88
CA LEU A 194 -22.78 4.03 -16.27
C LEU A 194 -23.09 2.60 -15.85
N GLU A 195 -23.28 1.71 -16.83
CA GLU A 195 -23.39 0.26 -16.61
C GLU A 195 -22.02 -0.38 -16.28
N SER A 196 -20.92 0.35 -16.52
CA SER A 196 -19.55 -0.12 -16.30
C SER A 196 -19.01 0.25 -14.91
N TYR A 197 -18.14 -0.60 -14.37
CA TYR A 197 -17.38 -0.32 -13.15
C TYR A 197 -16.61 1.01 -13.25
N CYS A 198 -16.92 1.95 -12.35
CA CYS A 198 -16.27 3.26 -12.26
C CYS A 198 -15.65 3.43 -10.85
N PRO A 199 -14.33 3.28 -10.68
CA PRO A 199 -13.69 3.48 -9.38
C PRO A 199 -13.76 4.95 -8.96
N ILE A 200 -14.23 5.20 -7.74
CA ILE A 200 -14.29 6.54 -7.16
C ILE A 200 -13.09 6.72 -6.22
N ILE A 201 -12.25 7.72 -6.51
CA ILE A 201 -11.11 8.09 -5.69
C ILE A 201 -11.49 9.29 -4.81
N VAL A 202 -11.23 9.18 -3.51
CA VAL A 202 -11.52 10.24 -2.53
C VAL A 202 -10.31 10.49 -1.65
N THR A 203 -10.24 11.69 -1.06
CA THR A 203 -9.08 12.16 -0.29
C THR A 203 -8.99 11.60 1.13
N SER A 204 -10.05 10.97 1.65
CA SER A 204 -10.04 10.44 3.02
C SER A 204 -10.77 9.11 3.17
N ASN A 205 -10.31 8.32 4.13
CA ASN A 205 -10.97 7.07 4.52
C ASN A 205 -12.41 7.30 5.01
N ALA A 206 -12.71 8.43 5.66
CA ALA A 206 -14.08 8.77 6.07
C ALA A 206 -15.00 8.84 4.85
N LEU A 207 -14.62 9.65 3.86
CA LEU A 207 -15.41 9.81 2.64
C LEU A 207 -15.56 8.48 1.91
N ARG A 208 -14.49 7.67 1.83
CA ARG A 208 -14.53 6.35 1.20
C ARG A 208 -15.57 5.45 1.86
N VAL A 209 -15.58 5.40 3.19
CA VAL A 209 -16.54 4.60 3.97
C VAL A 209 -17.96 5.06 3.73
N GLU A 210 -18.22 6.37 3.79
CA GLU A 210 -19.56 6.93 3.56
C GLU A 210 -20.05 6.69 2.12
N PHE A 211 -19.19 6.87 1.11
CA PHE A 211 -19.52 6.55 -0.28
C PHE A 211 -19.85 5.07 -0.46
N ASN A 212 -18.99 4.17 0.03
CA ASN A 212 -19.23 2.73 -0.11
C ASN A 212 -20.54 2.30 0.57
N PHE A 213 -20.83 2.84 1.75
CA PHE A 213 -22.03 2.52 2.50
C PHE A 213 -23.31 3.04 1.85
N SER A 214 -23.31 4.29 1.41
CA SER A 214 -24.46 4.90 0.72
C SER A 214 -24.73 4.24 -0.63
N THR A 215 -23.69 3.99 -1.43
CA THR A 215 -23.80 3.34 -2.74
C THR A 215 -24.28 1.90 -2.63
N LEU A 216 -23.76 1.10 -1.68
CA LEU A 216 -24.22 -0.28 -1.47
C LEU A 216 -25.72 -0.35 -1.14
N ARG A 217 -26.20 0.55 -0.28
CA ARG A 217 -27.62 0.61 0.08
C ARG A 217 -28.50 1.04 -1.09
N SER A 218 -28.06 2.03 -1.85
CA SER A 218 -28.76 2.44 -3.07
C SER A 218 -28.81 1.32 -4.10
N PHE A 219 -27.71 0.57 -4.27
CA PHE A 219 -27.64 -0.62 -5.12
C PHE A 219 -28.64 -1.69 -4.67
N CYS A 220 -28.66 -2.06 -3.38
CA CYS A 220 -29.64 -3.03 -2.87
C CYS A 220 -31.09 -2.63 -3.13
N GLN A 221 -31.42 -1.34 -2.95
CA GLN A 221 -32.76 -0.82 -3.22
C GLN A 221 -33.13 -0.89 -4.70
N LYS A 222 -32.22 -0.50 -5.60
CA LYS A 222 -32.45 -0.49 -7.05
C LYS A 222 -32.52 -1.90 -7.64
N SER A 223 -31.63 -2.78 -7.20
CA SER A 223 -31.50 -4.15 -7.70
C SER A 223 -32.39 -5.15 -6.95
N ASN A 224 -33.15 -4.70 -5.94
CA ASN A 224 -33.98 -5.52 -5.07
C ASN A 224 -33.22 -6.73 -4.47
N VAL A 225 -31.98 -6.50 -4.07
CA VAL A 225 -31.11 -7.52 -3.47
C VAL A 225 -31.04 -7.31 -1.95
N PRO A 226 -31.19 -8.38 -1.14
CA PRO A 226 -31.03 -8.28 0.31
C PRO A 226 -29.64 -7.78 0.72
N LEU A 227 -29.60 -6.81 1.65
CA LEU A 227 -28.38 -6.38 2.30
C LEU A 227 -28.06 -7.29 3.49
N HIS A 228 -26.93 -7.97 3.44
CA HIS A 228 -26.47 -8.83 4.53
C HIS A 228 -25.54 -8.05 5.46
N ARG A 229 -25.71 -8.26 6.77
CA ARG A 229 -24.90 -7.63 7.83
C ARG A 229 -24.18 -8.68 8.65
N PHE A 230 -22.87 -8.51 8.78
CA PHE A 230 -21.98 -9.39 9.53
C PHE A 230 -21.32 -8.61 10.67
N PRO A 231 -21.91 -8.64 11.88
CA PRO A 231 -21.34 -7.96 13.03
C PRO A 231 -20.10 -8.70 13.55
N ALA A 232 -19.04 -7.95 13.83
CA ALA A 232 -17.80 -8.46 14.38
C ALA A 232 -17.98 -8.90 15.84
N THR A 233 -17.38 -10.03 16.21
CA THR A 233 -17.29 -10.44 17.62
C THR A 233 -16.14 -9.70 18.29
N VAL A 234 -16.45 -8.71 19.10
CA VAL A 234 -15.43 -7.92 19.84
C VAL A 234 -15.37 -8.36 21.30
N ARG A 235 -14.17 -8.67 21.78
CA ARG A 235 -13.91 -9.05 23.18
C ARG A 235 -12.70 -8.29 23.72
N ARG A 236 -12.73 -7.91 25.00
CA ARG A 236 -11.51 -7.52 25.72
C ARG A 236 -10.95 -8.76 26.43
N PRO A 237 -9.61 -8.86 26.60
CA PRO A 237 -9.00 -10.03 27.23
C PRO A 237 -9.46 -10.31 28.67
N ARG A 238 -9.86 -9.28 29.43
CA ARG A 238 -10.12 -9.41 30.87
C ARG A 238 -11.52 -9.03 31.35
N HIS A 239 -12.31 -8.32 30.54
CA HIS A 239 -13.64 -7.83 30.95
C HIS A 239 -14.66 -7.86 29.80
N PRO A 240 -15.92 -8.23 30.05
CA PRO A 240 -16.97 -8.10 29.06
C PRO A 240 -17.26 -6.62 28.78
N LEU A 241 -17.54 -6.30 27.51
CA LEU A 241 -17.95 -4.95 27.12
C LEU A 241 -19.36 -4.66 27.63
N THR A 242 -19.60 -3.47 28.17
CA THR A 242 -20.94 -3.01 28.55
C THR A 242 -21.81 -2.80 27.30
N LYS A 243 -23.14 -2.73 27.48
CA LYS A 243 -24.09 -2.47 26.37
C LYS A 243 -23.80 -1.14 25.66
N PHE A 244 -23.46 -0.10 26.42
CA PHE A 244 -23.09 1.22 25.88
C PHE A 244 -21.77 1.20 25.10
N GLN A 245 -20.76 0.50 25.62
CA GLN A 245 -19.50 0.32 24.92
C GLN A 245 -19.71 -0.44 23.60
N ARG A 246 -20.48 -1.53 23.62
CA ARG A 246 -20.84 -2.28 22.40
C ARG A 246 -21.55 -1.41 21.37
N LYS A 247 -22.49 -0.55 21.79
CA LYS A 247 -23.17 0.40 20.89
C LYS A 247 -22.20 1.40 20.27
N SER A 248 -21.26 1.92 21.06
CA SER A 248 -20.27 2.89 20.62
C SER A 248 -19.22 2.30 19.67
N LEU A 249 -19.02 0.98 19.66
CA LEU A 249 -18.14 0.33 18.68
C LEU A 249 -18.68 0.45 17.25
N GLY A 250 -20.00 0.48 17.08
CA GLY A 250 -20.63 0.60 15.75
C GLY A 250 -20.35 1.92 15.03
N SER A 251 -19.90 2.96 15.76
CA SER A 251 -19.52 4.25 15.18
C SER A 251 -18.01 4.39 14.93
N ILE A 252 -17.22 3.35 15.24
CA ILE A 252 -15.78 3.37 14.99
C ILE A 252 -15.54 3.07 13.51
N ARG A 253 -14.79 3.95 12.85
CA ARG A 253 -14.39 3.80 11.46
C ARG A 253 -13.42 2.62 11.26
N ASP A 254 -13.49 1.98 10.11
CA ASP A 254 -12.66 0.84 9.72
C ASP A 254 -11.15 1.13 9.75
N ASP A 255 -10.73 2.37 9.45
CA ASP A 255 -9.34 2.82 9.51
C ASP A 255 -8.75 2.79 10.93
N LYS A 256 -9.62 2.80 11.95
CA LYS A 256 -9.23 2.63 13.36
C LYS A 256 -9.27 1.18 13.83
N ILE A 257 -9.69 0.24 12.97
CA ILE A 257 -9.90 -1.18 13.28
C ILE A 257 -9.19 -2.05 12.23
N SER A 258 -7.92 -1.74 11.95
CA SER A 258 -7.09 -2.53 11.04
C SER A 258 -7.74 -2.82 9.66
N GLY A 259 -8.54 -1.87 9.14
CA GLY A 259 -9.16 -1.95 7.82
C GLY A 259 -10.37 -2.88 7.72
N MET A 260 -11.08 -3.13 8.83
CA MET A 260 -12.31 -3.92 8.81
C MET A 260 -13.39 -3.29 9.70
N PRO A 261 -14.61 -3.02 9.19
CA PRO A 261 -15.67 -2.40 9.96
C PRO A 261 -16.20 -3.34 11.05
N ILE A 262 -16.75 -2.77 12.15
CA ILE A 262 -17.44 -3.55 13.19
C ILE A 262 -18.69 -4.23 12.62
N ASN A 263 -19.38 -3.59 11.69
CA ASN A 263 -20.51 -4.19 10.98
C ASN A 263 -20.16 -4.19 9.50
N LEU A 264 -19.80 -5.35 8.96
CA LEU A 264 -19.56 -5.51 7.54
C LEU A 264 -20.91 -5.67 6.83
N GLU A 265 -21.23 -4.75 5.92
CA GLU A 265 -22.40 -4.84 5.05
C GLU A 265 -21.95 -5.31 3.66
N ILE A 266 -22.59 -6.34 3.11
CA ILE A 266 -22.36 -6.85 1.74
C ILE A 266 -23.68 -7.28 1.09
N ALA A 267 -23.72 -7.28 -0.23
CA ALA A 267 -24.85 -7.79 -1.01
C ALA A 267 -24.37 -8.60 -2.21
N LEU A 268 -25.19 -9.54 -2.69
CA LEU A 268 -24.92 -10.24 -3.94
C LEU A 268 -24.84 -9.20 -5.08
N GLY A 269 -23.81 -9.28 -5.93
CA GLY A 269 -23.61 -8.29 -6.99
C GLY A 269 -22.74 -7.09 -6.59
N SER A 270 -22.44 -6.90 -5.29
CA SER A 270 -21.65 -5.75 -4.83
C SER A 270 -20.14 -5.96 -5.01
N THR A 271 -19.44 -4.92 -5.46
CA THR A 271 -17.98 -4.95 -5.55
C THR A 271 -17.36 -4.87 -4.15
N VAL A 272 -16.42 -5.78 -3.87
CA VAL A 272 -15.68 -5.81 -2.61
C VAL A 272 -14.17 -5.86 -2.87
N GLN A 273 -13.41 -5.36 -1.90
CA GLN A 273 -11.95 -5.45 -1.91
C GLN A 273 -11.49 -6.23 -0.68
N CYS A 274 -10.63 -7.23 -0.91
CA CYS A 274 -10.08 -8.00 0.20
C CYS A 274 -9.04 -7.16 0.97
N THR A 275 -9.22 -6.97 2.28
CA THR A 275 -8.34 -6.11 3.10
C THR A 275 -7.25 -6.88 3.85
N LYS A 276 -7.27 -8.22 3.79
CA LYS A 276 -6.27 -9.10 4.41
C LYS A 276 -5.90 -10.21 3.44
N ASN A 277 -4.68 -10.72 3.53
CA ASN A 277 -4.33 -11.95 2.81
C ASN A 277 -5.07 -13.12 3.46
N VAL A 278 -5.95 -13.80 2.73
CA VAL A 278 -6.75 -14.94 3.23
C VAL A 278 -6.36 -16.19 2.44
N SER A 279 -5.97 -17.25 3.17
CA SER A 279 -5.68 -18.64 2.75
C SER A 279 -5.24 -18.92 1.29
N THR A 280 -4.15 -19.67 1.13
CA THR A 280 -3.64 -20.21 -0.14
C THR A 280 -4.67 -21.03 -0.94
N THR A 281 -5.73 -21.52 -0.31
CA THR A 281 -6.79 -22.33 -0.96
C THR A 281 -7.65 -21.52 -1.92
N PHE A 282 -7.90 -20.24 -1.63
CA PHE A 282 -8.76 -19.39 -2.46
C PHE A 282 -7.95 -18.48 -3.39
N ASN A 283 -6.64 -18.31 -3.13
CA ASN A 283 -5.72 -17.42 -3.84
C ASN A 283 -6.08 -15.92 -3.69
N TRP A 284 -6.65 -15.51 -2.54
CA TRP A 284 -7.13 -14.15 -2.29
C TRP A 284 -6.10 -13.31 -1.53
N GLN A 285 -5.82 -12.11 -2.03
CA GLN A 285 -4.79 -11.24 -1.45
C GLN A 285 -5.29 -9.82 -1.20
N MET A 286 -4.58 -9.13 -0.29
CA MET A 286 -4.88 -7.75 0.07
C MET A 286 -4.85 -6.86 -1.16
N GLY A 287 -6.00 -6.25 -1.44
CA GLY A 287 -6.17 -5.27 -2.50
C GLY A 287 -6.83 -5.80 -3.77
N GLN A 288 -7.06 -7.11 -3.88
CA GLN A 288 -7.80 -7.73 -4.97
C GLN A 288 -9.27 -7.27 -4.96
N LEU A 289 -9.75 -6.81 -6.11
CA LEU A 289 -11.14 -6.45 -6.36
C LEU A 289 -11.87 -7.68 -6.90
N GLU A 290 -13.03 -7.98 -6.34
CA GLU A 290 -13.98 -8.90 -6.98
C GLU A 290 -15.15 -8.11 -7.56
N LEU A 291 -15.28 -8.24 -8.88
CA LEU A 291 -16.51 -7.96 -9.59
C LEU A 291 -17.25 -9.30 -9.64
N SER A 292 -18.44 -9.38 -9.06
CA SER A 292 -19.34 -10.48 -9.35
C SER A 292 -19.64 -10.44 -10.84
N SER A 293 -19.24 -11.47 -11.58
CA SER A 293 -19.77 -11.68 -12.93
C SER A 293 -21.31 -11.80 -12.82
N PRO A 294 -22.06 -11.23 -13.77
CA PRO A 294 -23.52 -11.33 -13.80
C PRO A 294 -24.00 -12.79 -13.80
#